data_AF-A0A3E0VWK0-F1
#
_entry.id   AF-A0A3E0VWK0-F1
#
_cell.length_a   1.000
_cell.length_b   1.000
_cell.length_c   1.000
_cell.angle_alpha   90.00
_cell.angle_beta   90.00
_cell.angle_gamma   90.00
#
_symmetry.space_group_name_H-M   'P 1'
#
loop_
_entity.id
_entity.type
_entity.pdbx_description
1 polymer ?
#
loop_
_entity_poly.entity_id
_entity_poly.type
_entity_poly.pdbx_seq_one_letter_code
_entity_poly.pdbx_strand_id
1 'polypeptide(L)'
;MILAATVTIAAIALLGMPGVSSASASAAPAMYRSAPAASEATPCPANPNVGHCDADADRIADQLERQLCGTATCATSSEDTDGDGIPDWVEYTACRTTTCADPGLDTDGNGIPDYISEIICGTATCTDGLETLNPHGVQQWISVLICGDITCATGTEDLNGDGVPDAAQLLKRYLDLKAAREAAEAARLRALAHTGLTVVLPIGAGLLVAAGGMAALLAWRRQRRLADPGELDLDGGHADELARPFAEAGE
;
A
#
# COMPACT_ATOMS: atom_id res chain seq x y z
N MET A 1 37.40 24.91 -43.50
CA MET A 1 37.36 23.44 -43.34
C MET A 1 36.17 23.17 -42.44
N ILE A 2 35.05 22.56 -42.83
CA ILE A 2 34.81 21.47 -43.77
C ILE A 2 33.31 21.51 -44.17
N LEU A 3 33.10 21.37 -45.49
CA LEU A 3 31.98 20.78 -46.25
C LEU A 3 30.51 21.11 -45.93
N ALA A 4 29.91 21.82 -46.89
CA ALA A 4 28.56 21.55 -47.37
C ALA A 4 28.51 20.19 -48.10
N ALA A 5 27.50 19.37 -47.83
CA ALA A 5 27.22 18.16 -48.59
C ALA A 5 25.74 18.12 -48.97
N THR A 6 25.54 18.24 -50.28
CA THR A 6 24.31 18.16 -51.05
C THR A 6 23.61 16.81 -50.90
N VAL A 7 22.29 16.82 -50.67
CA VAL A 7 21.44 15.63 -50.76
C VAL A 7 21.04 15.43 -52.23
N THR A 8 21.54 14.36 -52.83
CA THR A 8 21.19 13.88 -54.16
C THR A 8 19.86 13.10 -54.11
N ILE A 9 18.92 13.53 -54.94
CA ILE A 9 17.65 12.84 -55.20
C ILE A 9 17.93 11.70 -56.19
N ALA A 10 17.69 10.45 -55.76
CA ALA A 10 17.73 9.29 -56.63
C ALA A 10 16.36 9.10 -57.30
N ALA A 11 16.32 9.35 -58.62
CA ALA A 11 15.24 8.94 -59.49
C ALA A 11 15.40 7.46 -59.84
N ILE A 12 14.37 6.65 -59.59
CA ILE A 12 14.17 5.35 -60.26
C ILE A 12 12.77 5.37 -60.86
N ALA A 13 12.73 5.28 -62.18
CA ALA A 13 11.54 5.11 -63.00
C ALA A 13 11.60 3.74 -63.71
N LEU A 14 10.44 3.33 -64.23
CA LEU A 14 10.14 2.17 -65.11
C LEU A 14 9.93 0.83 -64.37
N LEU A 15 8.86 0.03 -64.57
CA LEU A 15 7.93 -0.18 -65.70
C LEU A 15 6.63 -0.87 -65.22
N GLY A 16 5.52 -0.70 -65.97
CA GLY A 16 4.44 -1.71 -66.04
C GLY A 16 3.02 -1.15 -66.20
N MET A 17 2.51 -1.15 -67.44
CA MET A 17 1.17 -0.69 -67.87
C MET A 17 0.07 -1.77 -67.66
N PRO A 18 -1.11 -1.70 -68.33
CA PRO A 18 -2.26 -0.81 -68.17
C PRO A 18 -3.54 -1.60 -67.79
N GLY A 19 -4.56 -0.93 -67.28
CA GLY A 19 -5.86 -1.57 -67.02
C GLY A 19 -6.97 -0.56 -66.76
N VAL A 20 -7.53 -0.03 -67.84
CA VAL A 20 -8.83 0.65 -67.80
C VAL A 20 -9.93 -0.38 -67.51
N SER A 21 -10.77 -0.12 -66.51
CA SER A 21 -12.14 -0.64 -66.48
C SER A 21 -13.03 0.32 -65.70
N SER A 22 -14.00 0.79 -66.45
CA SER A 22 -15.08 1.72 -66.14
C SER A 22 -16.00 1.26 -65.03
N ALA A 23 -16.55 2.26 -64.34
CA ALA A 23 -17.62 2.13 -63.37
C ALA A 23 -18.83 1.34 -63.89
N SER A 24 -19.39 0.50 -63.03
CA SER A 24 -20.83 0.23 -63.00
C SER A 24 -21.27 0.20 -61.54
N ALA A 25 -21.83 1.32 -61.08
CA ALA A 25 -22.58 1.36 -59.84
C ALA A 25 -23.94 0.72 -60.11
N SER A 26 -24.06 -0.57 -59.79
CA SER A 26 -25.36 -1.23 -59.65
C SER A 26 -25.90 -0.89 -58.27
N ALA A 27 -26.98 -0.13 -58.24
CA ALA A 27 -27.79 0.10 -57.06
C ALA A 27 -28.27 -1.25 -56.52
N ALA A 28 -27.71 -1.69 -55.40
CA ALA A 28 -28.25 -2.80 -54.63
C ALA A 28 -29.63 -2.39 -54.10
N PRO A 29 -30.65 -3.27 -54.15
CA PRO A 29 -31.92 -2.98 -53.53
C PRO A 29 -31.69 -2.81 -52.02
N ALA A 30 -32.34 -1.78 -51.46
CA ALA A 30 -32.40 -1.54 -50.02
C ALA A 30 -33.01 -2.77 -49.34
N MET A 31 -32.16 -3.71 -48.95
CA MET A 31 -32.51 -4.68 -47.94
C MET A 31 -32.71 -3.89 -46.67
N TYR A 32 -33.96 -3.88 -46.21
CA TYR A 32 -34.38 -3.49 -44.89
C TYR A 32 -33.33 -3.99 -43.90
N ARG A 33 -32.47 -3.08 -43.39
CA ARG A 33 -31.63 -3.38 -42.24
C ARG A 33 -32.59 -3.64 -41.11
N SER A 34 -32.83 -4.92 -40.84
CA SER A 34 -33.33 -5.36 -39.56
C SER A 34 -32.51 -4.62 -38.50
N ALA A 35 -33.19 -3.87 -37.64
CA ALA A 35 -32.61 -3.38 -36.40
C ALA A 35 -31.87 -4.56 -35.72
N PRO A 36 -30.76 -4.33 -35.01
CA PRO A 36 -30.25 -5.38 -34.14
C PRO A 36 -31.43 -5.75 -33.22
N ALA A 37 -31.87 -7.00 -33.31
CA ALA A 37 -32.77 -7.54 -32.33
C ALA A 37 -32.11 -7.27 -30.98
N ALA A 38 -32.88 -6.68 -30.05
CA ALA A 38 -32.51 -6.74 -28.64
C ALA A 38 -32.10 -8.19 -28.38
N SER A 39 -30.87 -8.37 -27.90
CA SER A 39 -30.32 -9.67 -27.59
C SER A 39 -31.33 -10.38 -26.70
N GLU A 40 -32.05 -11.37 -27.25
CA GLU A 40 -32.90 -12.22 -26.44
C GLU A 40 -31.98 -12.87 -25.42
N ALA A 41 -32.20 -12.56 -24.14
CA ALA A 41 -31.54 -13.16 -23.00
C ALA A 41 -31.44 -14.66 -23.25
N THR A 42 -30.22 -15.16 -23.46
CA THR A 42 -30.02 -16.57 -23.74
C THR A 42 -30.37 -17.31 -22.45
N PRO A 43 -31.44 -18.13 -22.42
CA PRO A 43 -31.85 -18.79 -21.20
C PRO A 43 -30.72 -19.72 -20.76
N CYS A 44 -30.33 -19.58 -19.50
CA CYS A 44 -29.21 -20.32 -18.94
C CYS A 44 -29.43 -21.83 -19.12
N PRO A 45 -28.39 -22.59 -19.51
CA PRO A 45 -28.51 -24.05 -19.56
C PRO A 45 -28.84 -24.57 -18.16
N ALA A 46 -29.64 -25.64 -18.07
CA ALA A 46 -30.02 -26.32 -16.81
C ALA A 46 -28.84 -27.07 -16.14
N ASN A 47 -27.63 -26.50 -16.20
CA ASN A 47 -26.38 -27.03 -15.68
C ASN A 47 -26.08 -26.38 -14.31
N PRO A 48 -25.76 -27.15 -13.25
CA PRO A 48 -25.43 -26.66 -11.91
C PRO A 48 -24.22 -25.71 -11.79
N ASN A 49 -23.49 -25.39 -12.87
CA ASN A 49 -22.48 -24.32 -12.90
C ASN A 49 -23.09 -22.89 -13.00
N VAL A 50 -24.34 -22.74 -12.54
CA VAL A 50 -25.21 -21.54 -12.47
C VAL A 50 -24.68 -20.39 -11.59
N GLY A 51 -23.42 -20.45 -11.15
CA GLY A 51 -22.80 -19.41 -10.31
C GLY A 51 -22.42 -18.13 -11.08
N HIS A 52 -22.46 -18.16 -12.42
CA HIS A 52 -22.09 -17.05 -13.30
C HIS A 52 -23.14 -16.80 -14.40
N CYS A 53 -24.36 -17.28 -14.19
CA CYS A 53 -25.47 -16.96 -15.08
C CYS A 53 -25.84 -15.50 -14.87
N ASP A 54 -25.93 -14.77 -15.98
CA ASP A 54 -26.27 -13.34 -16.07
C ASP A 54 -27.09 -13.19 -17.37
N ALA A 55 -28.41 -13.25 -17.23
CA ALA A 55 -29.34 -13.43 -18.35
C ALA A 55 -29.48 -12.17 -19.22
N ASP A 56 -29.41 -10.99 -18.63
CA ASP A 56 -29.48 -9.69 -19.31
C ASP A 56 -28.11 -9.03 -19.51
N ALA A 57 -27.03 -9.69 -19.10
CA ALA A 57 -25.65 -9.31 -19.34
C ALA A 57 -25.27 -7.96 -18.72
N ASP A 58 -25.84 -7.66 -17.54
CA ASP A 58 -25.64 -6.40 -16.83
C ASP A 58 -24.55 -6.49 -15.73
N ARG A 59 -23.90 -7.66 -15.61
CA ARG A 59 -22.89 -8.08 -14.63
C ARG A 59 -23.43 -8.51 -13.28
N ILE A 60 -24.73 -8.42 -13.04
CA ILE A 60 -25.35 -8.94 -11.83
C ILE A 60 -25.76 -10.38 -12.12
N ALA A 61 -25.25 -11.33 -11.33
CA ALA A 61 -25.61 -12.73 -11.55
C ALA A 61 -27.09 -12.97 -11.22
N ASP A 62 -27.79 -13.80 -12.01
CA ASP A 62 -29.20 -14.15 -11.82
C ASP A 62 -29.55 -14.57 -10.38
N GLN A 63 -28.61 -15.25 -9.71
CA GLN A 63 -28.80 -15.69 -8.32
C GLN A 63 -28.84 -14.52 -7.35
N LEU A 64 -28.00 -13.51 -7.58
CA LEU A 64 -27.97 -12.28 -6.80
C LEU A 64 -29.25 -11.47 -7.06
N GLU A 65 -29.68 -11.33 -8.30
CA GLU A 65 -30.93 -10.62 -8.62
C GLU A 65 -32.16 -11.27 -8.01
N ARG A 66 -32.25 -12.60 -8.05
CA ARG A 66 -33.36 -13.32 -7.38
C ARG A 66 -33.37 -13.09 -5.88
N GLN A 67 -32.22 -12.84 -5.27
CA GLN A 67 -32.11 -12.50 -3.86
C GLN A 67 -32.44 -11.03 -3.59
N LEU A 68 -32.04 -10.14 -4.49
CA LEU A 68 -32.21 -8.70 -4.36
C LEU A 68 -33.66 -8.25 -4.64
N CYS A 69 -34.23 -8.70 -5.76
CA CYS A 69 -35.50 -8.20 -6.30
C CYS A 69 -36.46 -9.30 -6.82
N GLY A 70 -36.05 -10.57 -6.79
CA GLY A 70 -36.94 -11.73 -6.94
C GLY A 70 -37.04 -12.35 -8.34
N THR A 71 -36.47 -11.72 -9.37
CA THR A 71 -36.35 -12.28 -10.73
C THR A 71 -34.90 -12.25 -11.21
N ALA A 72 -34.62 -12.72 -12.43
CA ALA A 72 -33.27 -12.91 -12.95
C ALA A 72 -32.85 -11.84 -13.98
N THR A 73 -33.54 -10.70 -13.98
CA THR A 73 -33.25 -9.52 -14.83
C THR A 73 -33.88 -8.26 -14.20
N CYS A 74 -34.01 -8.21 -12.87
CA CYS A 74 -34.76 -7.13 -12.19
C CYS A 74 -33.88 -6.10 -11.51
N ALA A 75 -32.62 -6.40 -11.26
CA ALA A 75 -31.70 -5.43 -10.70
C ALA A 75 -31.09 -4.62 -11.84
N THR A 76 -30.54 -3.45 -11.52
CA THR A 76 -29.65 -2.76 -12.46
C THR A 76 -28.34 -2.40 -11.76
N SER A 77 -27.25 -2.39 -12.51
CA SER A 77 -25.93 -1.99 -11.99
C SER A 77 -25.85 -0.58 -11.39
N SER A 78 -26.87 0.27 -11.60
CA SER A 78 -26.93 1.65 -11.10
C SER A 78 -27.95 1.91 -9.98
N GLU A 79 -28.67 0.88 -9.51
CA GLU A 79 -29.55 1.04 -8.35
C GLU A 79 -28.72 1.31 -7.09
N ASP A 80 -29.11 2.35 -6.34
CA ASP A 80 -28.47 2.85 -5.13
C ASP A 80 -29.58 3.44 -4.24
N THR A 81 -30.04 2.65 -3.28
CA THR A 81 -31.27 2.89 -2.52
C THR A 81 -31.10 3.99 -1.48
N ASP A 82 -29.92 4.13 -0.86
CA ASP A 82 -29.65 5.17 0.13
C ASP A 82 -28.87 6.38 -0.39
N GLY A 83 -28.35 6.29 -1.63
CA GLY A 83 -27.75 7.40 -2.34
C GLY A 83 -26.34 7.73 -1.85
N ASP A 84 -25.63 6.76 -1.28
CA ASP A 84 -24.27 6.94 -0.77
C ASP A 84 -23.19 6.78 -1.87
N GLY A 85 -23.59 6.34 -3.07
CA GLY A 85 -22.73 6.12 -4.23
C GLY A 85 -22.24 4.69 -4.40
N ILE A 86 -22.66 3.75 -3.54
CA ILE A 86 -22.39 2.31 -3.66
C ILE A 86 -23.66 1.63 -4.21
N PRO A 87 -23.58 0.89 -5.33
CA PRO A 87 -24.77 0.23 -5.86
C PRO A 87 -25.31 -0.88 -4.96
N ASP A 88 -26.64 -1.03 -4.92
CA ASP A 88 -27.38 -1.99 -4.07
C ASP A 88 -26.85 -3.43 -4.19
N TRP A 89 -26.48 -3.86 -5.38
CA TRP A 89 -25.97 -5.21 -5.61
C TRP A 89 -24.56 -5.42 -5.06
N VAL A 90 -23.74 -4.36 -5.01
CA VAL A 90 -22.41 -4.36 -4.39
C VAL A 90 -22.56 -4.45 -2.88
N GLU A 91 -23.45 -3.65 -2.30
CA GLU A 91 -23.77 -3.72 -0.88
C GLU A 91 -24.32 -5.08 -0.47
N TYR A 92 -25.24 -5.63 -1.26
CA TYR A 92 -25.81 -6.93 -0.99
C TYR A 92 -24.73 -8.02 -1.05
N THR A 93 -23.74 -7.88 -1.94
CA THR A 93 -22.59 -8.79 -2.01
C THR A 93 -21.72 -8.69 -0.75
N ALA A 94 -21.49 -7.47 -0.25
CA ALA A 94 -20.69 -7.23 0.95
C ALA A 94 -21.36 -7.71 2.25
N CYS A 95 -22.66 -7.42 2.44
CA CYS A 95 -23.30 -7.52 3.76
C CYS A 95 -24.72 -8.14 3.76
N ARG A 96 -25.29 -8.46 2.59
CA ARG A 96 -26.66 -8.99 2.40
C ARG A 96 -27.81 -8.00 2.62
N THR A 97 -27.56 -6.69 2.52
CA THR A 97 -28.58 -5.64 2.50
C THR A 97 -28.17 -4.52 1.52
N THR A 98 -29.07 -3.59 1.22
CA THR A 98 -28.90 -2.54 0.19
C THR A 98 -28.73 -1.13 0.78
N THR A 99 -28.23 -1.03 2.02
CA THR A 99 -28.01 0.25 2.72
C THR A 99 -26.99 0.10 3.87
N CYS A 100 -26.03 -0.80 3.74
CA CYS A 100 -25.11 -1.18 4.84
C CYS A 100 -23.68 -0.76 4.61
N ALA A 101 -23.29 -0.58 3.35
CA ALA A 101 -21.94 -0.20 3.06
C ALA A 101 -21.80 1.27 3.44
N ASP A 102 -20.58 1.66 3.77
CA ASP A 102 -20.25 3.07 3.96
C ASP A 102 -18.96 3.30 3.18
N PRO A 103 -18.94 4.20 2.19
CA PRO A 103 -17.78 4.45 1.36
C PRO A 103 -16.60 5.03 2.16
N GLY A 104 -16.85 5.56 3.36
CA GLY A 104 -15.85 6.15 4.25
C GLY A 104 -15.39 5.26 5.41
N LEU A 105 -16.03 4.10 5.64
CA LEU A 105 -15.65 3.22 6.73
C LEU A 105 -14.40 2.40 6.37
N ASP A 106 -13.33 2.57 7.15
CA ASP A 106 -12.02 1.92 7.00
C ASP A 106 -11.50 1.58 8.40
N THR A 107 -11.83 0.37 8.87
CA THR A 107 -11.63 -0.06 10.27
C THR A 107 -10.16 -0.22 10.64
N ASP A 108 -9.33 -0.72 9.73
CA ASP A 108 -7.90 -0.90 9.98
C ASP A 108 -7.06 0.33 9.58
N GLY A 109 -7.68 1.29 8.91
CA GLY A 109 -7.02 2.53 8.51
C GLY A 109 -5.95 2.29 7.46
N ASN A 110 -6.16 1.34 6.54
CA ASN A 110 -5.22 1.05 5.46
C ASN A 110 -5.53 1.86 4.17
N GLY A 111 -6.72 2.47 4.08
CA GLY A 111 -7.17 3.28 2.96
C GLY A 111 -8.09 2.57 1.96
N ILE A 112 -8.52 1.34 2.28
CA ILE A 112 -9.50 0.56 1.52
C ILE A 112 -10.77 0.47 2.37
N PRO A 113 -11.94 0.85 1.83
CA PRO A 113 -13.21 0.73 2.56
C PRO A 113 -13.55 -0.70 2.98
N ASP A 114 -14.16 -0.86 4.16
CA ASP A 114 -14.49 -2.15 4.78
C ASP A 114 -15.35 -3.04 3.87
N TYR A 115 -16.34 -2.45 3.17
CA TYR A 115 -17.22 -3.21 2.27
C TYR A 115 -16.45 -3.88 1.13
N ILE A 116 -15.35 -3.28 0.67
CA ILE A 116 -14.48 -3.86 -0.36
C ILE A 116 -13.71 -5.04 0.21
N SER A 117 -13.18 -4.92 1.43
CA SER A 117 -12.53 -6.01 2.13
C SER A 117 -13.49 -7.19 2.34
N GLU A 118 -14.74 -6.92 2.76
CA GLU A 118 -15.78 -7.95 2.90
C GLU A 118 -16.03 -8.71 1.58
N ILE A 119 -16.07 -8.02 0.44
CA ILE A 119 -16.23 -8.65 -0.88
C ILE A 119 -15.03 -9.54 -1.25
N ILE A 120 -13.80 -9.10 -0.94
CA ILE A 120 -12.56 -9.78 -1.34
C ILE A 120 -12.34 -11.06 -0.51
N CYS A 121 -12.63 -11.03 0.79
CA CYS A 121 -12.21 -12.09 1.72
C CYS A 121 -13.21 -12.43 2.84
N GLY A 122 -14.27 -11.64 3.00
CA GLY A 122 -15.29 -11.82 4.05
C GLY A 122 -14.92 -11.28 5.44
N THR A 123 -13.94 -10.38 5.56
CA THR A 123 -13.77 -9.56 6.77
C THR A 123 -13.29 -8.14 6.43
N ALA A 124 -13.69 -7.17 7.26
CA ALA A 124 -13.35 -5.75 7.10
C ALA A 124 -11.84 -5.42 6.99
N THR A 125 -10.94 -6.24 7.52
CA THR A 125 -9.51 -5.90 7.71
C THR A 125 -8.53 -6.92 7.12
N CYS A 126 -8.95 -7.71 6.14
CA CYS A 126 -8.17 -8.84 5.66
C CYS A 126 -7.12 -8.52 4.59
N THR A 127 -7.23 -7.36 3.92
CA THR A 127 -6.47 -7.04 2.72
C THR A 127 -5.70 -5.76 2.91
N ASP A 128 -4.46 -5.72 2.44
CA ASP A 128 -3.64 -4.51 2.40
C ASP A 128 -3.68 -3.83 1.02
N GLY A 129 -4.49 -4.36 0.09
CA GLY A 129 -4.72 -3.85 -1.25
C GLY A 129 -3.64 -4.13 -2.29
N LEU A 130 -2.55 -4.79 -1.94
CA LEU A 130 -1.46 -5.10 -2.88
C LEU A 130 -1.31 -6.59 -3.16
N GLU A 131 -1.80 -7.45 -2.27
CA GLU A 131 -1.59 -8.89 -2.40
C GLU A 131 -2.47 -9.58 -3.45
N THR A 132 -3.62 -9.01 -3.81
CA THR A 132 -4.61 -9.70 -4.67
C THR A 132 -4.87 -8.96 -5.98
N LEU A 133 -4.54 -9.63 -7.09
CA LEU A 133 -4.83 -9.19 -8.45
C LEU A 133 -5.99 -9.98 -9.04
N ASN A 134 -6.74 -9.32 -9.91
CA ASN A 134 -7.71 -9.94 -10.78
C ASN A 134 -7.03 -10.60 -12.00
N PRO A 135 -7.76 -11.33 -12.87
CA PRO A 135 -7.19 -11.98 -14.04
C PRO A 135 -6.51 -11.03 -15.05
N HIS A 136 -6.83 -9.74 -15.01
CA HIS A 136 -6.24 -8.71 -15.86
C HIS A 136 -5.02 -8.02 -15.23
N GLY A 137 -4.63 -8.41 -14.01
CA GLY A 137 -3.49 -7.83 -13.32
C GLY A 137 -3.78 -6.50 -12.61
N VAL A 138 -5.06 -6.14 -12.45
CA VAL A 138 -5.50 -5.00 -11.63
C VAL A 138 -5.79 -5.47 -10.21
N GLN A 139 -5.51 -4.65 -9.20
CA GLN A 139 -5.83 -4.97 -7.81
C GLN A 139 -7.33 -5.19 -7.63
N GLN A 140 -7.72 -6.23 -6.89
CA GLN A 140 -9.14 -6.57 -6.74
C GLN A 140 -9.96 -5.45 -6.11
N TRP A 141 -9.41 -4.74 -5.11
CA TRP A 141 -10.10 -3.60 -4.50
C TRP A 141 -10.37 -2.47 -5.50
N ILE A 142 -9.46 -2.24 -6.46
CA ILE A 142 -9.65 -1.28 -7.55
C ILE A 142 -10.75 -1.78 -8.48
N SER A 143 -10.78 -3.07 -8.78
CA SER A 143 -11.83 -3.67 -9.59
C SER A 143 -13.20 -3.44 -8.98
N VAL A 144 -13.36 -3.71 -7.67
CA VAL A 144 -14.60 -3.45 -6.94
C VAL A 144 -14.98 -1.97 -6.97
N LEU A 145 -14.02 -1.06 -6.81
CA LEU A 145 -14.32 0.37 -6.85
C LEU A 145 -14.74 0.87 -8.25
N ILE A 146 -14.21 0.27 -9.32
CA ILE A 146 -14.51 0.68 -10.71
C ILE A 146 -15.85 0.12 -11.19
N CYS A 147 -16.23 -1.09 -10.78
CA CYS A 147 -17.40 -1.77 -11.36
C CYS A 147 -18.20 -2.62 -10.38
N GLY A 148 -17.81 -2.73 -9.11
CA GLY A 148 -18.50 -3.51 -8.09
C GLY A 148 -18.04 -4.96 -7.90
N ASP A 149 -17.24 -5.55 -8.81
CA ASP A 149 -16.73 -6.93 -8.67
C ASP A 149 -15.21 -7.05 -8.77
N ILE A 150 -14.66 -8.16 -8.26
CA ILE A 150 -13.21 -8.39 -8.15
C ILE A 150 -12.51 -8.75 -9.47
N THR A 151 -13.23 -8.89 -10.59
CA THR A 151 -12.70 -9.41 -11.87
C THR A 151 -12.81 -8.47 -13.05
N CYS A 152 -13.73 -7.52 -13.06
CA CYS A 152 -14.05 -6.74 -14.26
C CYS A 152 -12.92 -5.85 -14.81
N ALA A 153 -12.07 -5.29 -13.93
CA ALA A 153 -11.27 -4.14 -14.31
C ALA A 153 -10.08 -4.62 -15.13
N THR A 154 -9.96 -4.11 -16.35
CA THR A 154 -8.91 -4.47 -17.30
C THR A 154 -7.63 -3.66 -17.09
N GLY A 155 -7.73 -2.52 -16.40
CA GLY A 155 -6.63 -1.59 -16.16
C GLY A 155 -6.45 -0.58 -17.29
N THR A 156 -7.36 -0.58 -18.26
CA THR A 156 -7.36 0.33 -19.40
C THR A 156 -8.53 1.31 -19.40
N GLU A 157 -9.45 1.16 -18.45
CA GLU A 157 -10.59 2.03 -18.27
C GLU A 157 -10.13 3.47 -18.05
N ASP A 158 -10.65 4.37 -18.88
CA ASP A 158 -10.49 5.82 -18.76
C ASP A 158 -11.90 6.43 -18.78
N LEU A 159 -12.57 6.33 -17.62
CA LEU A 159 -13.96 6.72 -17.43
C LEU A 159 -14.15 8.23 -17.51
N ASN A 160 -13.11 8.99 -17.16
CA ASN A 160 -13.16 10.45 -17.19
C ASN A 160 -12.64 11.07 -18.51
N GLY A 161 -11.99 10.28 -19.37
CA GLY A 161 -11.50 10.68 -20.68
C GLY A 161 -10.26 11.56 -20.65
N ASP A 162 -9.46 11.51 -19.58
CA ASP A 162 -8.25 12.31 -19.40
C ASP A 162 -7.00 11.70 -20.05
N GLY A 163 -7.12 10.50 -20.62
CA GLY A 163 -6.05 9.76 -21.28
C GLY A 163 -5.18 8.95 -20.32
N VAL A 164 -5.53 8.86 -19.04
CA VAL A 164 -4.84 8.07 -18.02
C VAL A 164 -5.81 7.06 -17.41
N PRO A 165 -5.50 5.75 -17.48
CA PRO A 165 -6.40 4.74 -16.93
C PRO A 165 -6.69 4.92 -15.44
N ASP A 166 -7.96 4.91 -15.04
CA ASP A 166 -8.41 5.17 -13.66
C ASP A 166 -7.82 4.18 -12.67
N ALA A 167 -7.71 2.90 -13.05
CA ALA A 167 -7.07 1.89 -12.21
C ALA A 167 -5.64 2.28 -11.83
N ALA A 168 -4.88 2.85 -12.77
CA ALA A 168 -3.52 3.32 -12.52
C ALA A 168 -3.51 4.58 -11.64
N GLN A 169 -4.47 5.49 -11.83
CA GLN A 169 -4.62 6.69 -11.01
C GLN A 169 -4.96 6.34 -9.55
N LEU A 170 -5.90 5.42 -9.36
CA LEU A 170 -6.32 4.90 -8.05
C LEU A 170 -5.16 4.22 -7.33
N LEU A 171 -4.44 3.31 -8.00
CA LEU A 171 -3.28 2.65 -7.40
C LEU A 171 -2.20 3.65 -7.01
N LYS A 172 -1.91 4.62 -7.89
CA LYS A 172 -0.93 5.66 -7.59
C LYS A 172 -1.35 6.48 -6.36
N ARG A 173 -2.61 6.90 -6.30
CA ARG A 173 -3.15 7.67 -5.17
C ARG A 173 -3.08 6.88 -3.87
N TYR A 174 -3.41 5.59 -3.91
CA TYR A 174 -3.30 4.68 -2.77
C TYR A 174 -1.86 4.58 -2.26
N LEU A 175 -0.90 4.32 -3.13
CA LEU A 175 0.52 4.21 -2.77
C LEU A 175 1.08 5.53 -2.19
N ASP A 176 0.70 6.68 -2.77
CA ASP A 176 1.09 7.99 -2.26
C ASP A 176 0.55 8.23 -0.83
N LEU A 177 -0.70 7.83 -0.58
CA LEU A 177 -1.32 7.95 0.75
C LEU A 177 -0.70 6.98 1.76
N LYS A 178 -0.44 5.74 1.37
CA LYS A 178 0.24 4.73 2.21
C LYS A 178 1.63 5.24 2.64
N ALA A 179 2.43 5.71 1.68
CA ALA A 179 3.74 6.28 1.95
C ALA A 179 3.67 7.52 2.86
N ALA A 180 2.65 8.37 2.69
CA ALA A 180 2.46 9.54 3.56
C ALA A 180 2.11 9.15 5.01
N ARG A 181 1.28 8.12 5.21
CA ARG A 181 0.93 7.59 6.56
C ARG A 181 2.18 7.04 7.26
N GLU A 182 2.94 6.20 6.56
CA GLU A 182 4.20 5.64 7.07
C GLU A 182 5.22 6.74 7.41
N ALA A 183 5.36 7.75 6.55
CA ALA A 183 6.24 8.89 6.81
C ALA A 183 5.79 9.70 8.03
N ALA A 184 4.48 9.90 8.22
CA ALA A 184 3.92 10.60 9.37
C ALA A 184 4.15 9.84 10.68
N GLU A 185 3.96 8.52 10.68
CA GLU A 185 4.27 7.67 11.84
C GLU A 185 5.76 7.71 12.17
N ALA A 186 6.62 7.56 11.16
CA ALA A 186 8.06 7.63 11.35
C ALA A 186 8.50 9.02 11.86
N ALA A 187 7.84 10.11 11.43
CA ALA A 187 8.08 11.45 11.97
C ALA A 187 7.63 11.57 13.43
N ARG A 188 6.48 10.99 13.80
CA ARG A 188 6.00 10.93 15.20
C ARG A 188 7.00 10.19 16.10
N LEU A 189 7.49 9.03 15.65
CA LEU A 189 8.49 8.25 16.40
C LEU A 189 9.82 9.01 16.55
N ARG A 190 10.28 9.70 15.50
CA ARG A 190 11.47 10.57 15.58
C ARG A 190 11.25 11.74 16.56
N ALA A 191 10.08 12.37 16.55
CA ALA A 191 9.78 13.46 17.49
C ALA A 191 9.82 12.97 18.96
N LEU A 192 9.24 11.80 19.25
CA LEU A 192 9.33 11.16 20.58
C LEU A 192 10.76 10.79 20.96
N ALA A 193 11.58 10.36 19.99
CA ALA A 193 12.99 10.11 20.24
C ALA A 193 13.77 11.38 20.62
N HIS A 194 13.32 12.56 20.19
CA HIS A 194 13.94 13.84 20.53
C HIS A 194 13.43 14.45 21.85
N THR A 195 12.31 13.99 22.41
CA THR A 195 11.79 14.46 23.71
C THR A 195 12.53 13.82 24.88
N GLY A 196 13.83 14.09 25.06
CA GLY A 196 14.62 13.96 26.31
C GLY A 196 14.74 12.61 27.03
N LEU A 197 13.82 11.66 26.82
CA LEU A 197 13.73 10.36 27.50
C LEU A 197 14.84 9.41 27.06
N THR A 198 15.27 9.53 25.81
CA THR A 198 16.28 8.69 25.17
C THR A 198 17.72 9.12 25.49
N VAL A 199 17.94 10.35 25.95
CA VAL A 199 19.28 10.88 26.26
C VAL A 199 19.46 11.14 27.76
N VAL A 200 18.51 11.79 28.42
CA VAL A 200 18.68 12.22 29.82
C VAL A 200 18.52 11.05 30.80
N LEU A 201 17.60 10.13 30.53
CA LEU A 201 17.29 9.01 31.42
C LEU A 201 18.40 7.93 31.47
N PRO A 202 18.99 7.46 30.35
CA PRO A 202 20.11 6.52 30.41
C PRO A 202 21.40 7.15 30.95
N ILE A 203 21.66 8.44 30.68
CA ILE A 203 22.82 9.14 31.26
C ILE A 203 22.64 9.29 32.78
N GLY A 204 21.45 9.68 33.24
CA GLY A 204 21.14 9.76 34.66
C GLY A 204 21.27 8.41 35.38
N ALA A 205 20.77 7.33 34.77
CA ALA A 205 20.91 5.98 35.30
C ALA A 205 22.37 5.49 35.34
N GLY A 206 23.14 5.75 34.27
CA GLY A 206 24.56 5.40 34.20
C GLY A 206 25.40 6.12 35.26
N LEU A 207 25.12 7.40 35.51
CA LEU A 207 25.80 8.18 36.55
C LEU A 207 25.51 7.65 37.96
N LEU A 208 24.26 7.24 38.25
CA LEU A 208 23.90 6.66 39.55
C LEU A 208 24.59 5.32 39.81
N VAL A 209 24.66 4.44 38.80
CA VAL A 209 25.35 3.15 38.92
C VAL A 209 26.85 3.35 39.13
N ALA A 210 27.49 4.26 38.38
CA ALA A 210 28.90 4.57 38.54
C ALA A 210 29.22 5.16 39.92
N ALA A 211 28.38 6.09 40.41
CA ALA A 211 28.54 6.67 41.74
C ALA A 211 28.38 5.63 42.86
N GLY A 212 27.38 4.74 42.76
CA GLY A 212 27.17 3.64 43.70
C GLY A 212 28.33 2.64 43.71
N GLY A 213 28.83 2.26 42.53
CA GLY A 213 29.99 1.37 42.38
C GLY A 213 31.28 1.97 42.96
N MET A 214 31.52 3.26 42.71
CA MET A 214 32.67 3.98 43.27
C MET A 214 32.60 4.05 44.81
N ALA A 215 31.42 4.34 45.36
CA ALA A 215 31.21 4.37 46.81
C ALA A 215 31.46 3.00 47.46
N ALA A 216 30.98 1.92 46.84
CA ALA A 216 31.22 0.56 47.31
C ALA A 216 32.71 0.18 47.27
N LEU A 217 33.44 0.53 46.20
CA LEU A 217 34.88 0.29 46.09
C LEU A 217 35.69 1.06 47.16
N LEU A 218 35.33 2.32 47.41
CA LEU A 218 35.97 3.13 48.45
C LEU A 218 35.71 2.58 49.85
N ALA A 219 34.48 2.15 50.12
CA ALA A 219 34.13 1.49 51.39
C ALA A 219 34.91 0.19 51.59
N TRP A 220 35.03 -0.64 50.56
CA TRP A 220 35.81 -1.88 50.59
C TRP A 220 37.31 -1.63 50.79
N ARG A 221 37.90 -0.64 50.11
CA ARG A 221 39.30 -0.24 50.32
C ARG A 221 39.55 0.26 51.75
N ARG A 222 38.58 0.98 52.33
CA ARG A 222 38.67 1.44 53.72
C ARG A 222 38.64 0.26 54.69
N GLN A 223 37.76 -0.72 54.48
CA GLN A 223 37.71 -1.94 55.29
C GLN A 223 39.01 -2.74 55.21
N ARG A 224 39.60 -2.90 54.02
CA ARG A 224 40.89 -3.60 53.87
C ARG A 224 42.05 -2.91 54.60
N ARG A 225 42.12 -1.58 54.59
CA ARG A 225 43.12 -0.84 55.36
C ARG A 225 42.96 -0.99 56.88
N LEU A 226 41.75 -1.25 57.35
CA LEU A 226 41.49 -1.51 58.78
C LEU A 226 41.70 -2.98 59.15
N ALA A 227 41.70 -3.89 58.17
CA ALA A 227 41.88 -5.32 58.36
C ALA A 227 43.35 -5.80 58.20
N ASP A 228 44.26 -4.88 57.84
CA ASP A 228 45.71 -5.13 57.81
C ASP A 228 46.36 -4.39 58.98
N PRO A 229 46.36 -4.95 60.21
CA PRO A 229 47.17 -4.42 61.29
C PRO A 229 48.62 -4.75 60.93
N GLY A 230 49.36 -3.73 60.47
CA GLY A 230 50.78 -3.87 60.19
C GLY A 230 51.49 -4.54 61.36
N GLU A 231 52.18 -5.63 61.03
CA GLU A 231 53.14 -6.31 61.88
C GLU A 231 54.25 -5.33 62.24
N LEU A 232 54.11 -4.70 63.41
CA LEU A 232 55.20 -4.11 64.15
C LEU A 232 55.96 -5.26 64.77
N ASP A 233 56.94 -5.80 64.06
CA ASP A 233 58.01 -6.56 64.71
C ASP A 233 59.32 -5.79 64.63
N LEU A 234 59.83 -5.57 65.84
CA LEU A 234 61.09 -4.95 66.20
C LEU A 234 62.19 -5.98 65.96
N ASP A 235 63.19 -5.67 65.15
CA ASP A 235 64.54 -6.12 65.48
C ASP A 235 65.53 -4.98 65.30
N GLY A 236 66.20 -4.67 66.40
CA GLY A 236 67.19 -3.62 66.51
C GLY A 236 68.58 -4.20 66.40
N GLY A 237 69.49 -3.43 65.79
CA GLY A 237 70.91 -3.57 66.08
C GLY A 237 71.81 -3.44 64.86
N HIS A 238 72.18 -2.21 64.54
CA HIS A 238 73.56 -1.72 64.34
C HIS A 238 73.42 -0.27 63.86
N ALA A 239 73.54 0.69 64.78
CA ALA A 239 74.80 1.36 65.12
C ALA A 239 75.16 2.46 64.11
N ASP A 240 75.14 3.67 64.65
CA ASP A 240 75.89 4.87 64.28
C ASP A 240 75.54 5.70 63.05
N GLU A 241 75.67 7.00 63.32
CA GLU A 241 75.93 8.10 62.39
C GLU A 241 74.74 8.46 61.45
N LEU A 242 73.96 9.52 61.67
CA LEU A 242 74.41 10.90 61.71
C LEU A 242 73.24 11.79 62.22
N ALA A 243 73.27 12.12 63.51
CA ALA A 243 72.71 13.37 63.97
C ALA A 243 73.89 14.35 64.14
N ARG A 244 74.05 15.29 63.20
CA ARG A 244 74.65 16.59 63.53
C ARG A 244 73.56 17.65 63.39
N PRO A 245 73.19 18.33 64.49
CA PRO A 245 72.30 19.47 64.47
C PRO A 245 73.08 20.77 64.28
N PHE A 246 72.31 21.86 64.10
CA PHE A 246 72.66 23.29 64.17
C PHE A 246 73.18 24.01 62.91
N ALA A 247 72.25 24.78 62.34
CA ALA A 247 72.31 26.19 61.92
C ALA A 247 73.66 26.93 61.83
N GLU A 248 73.90 27.59 60.69
CA GLU A 248 74.40 28.97 60.46
C GLU A 248 74.45 29.18 58.92
N ALA A 249 73.65 30.06 58.28
CA ALA A 249 73.84 31.50 58.08
C ALA A 249 75.15 31.89 57.35
N GLY A 250 75.03 32.49 56.15
CA GLY A 250 76.08 33.34 55.56
C GLY A 250 76.46 33.06 54.11
N GLU A 251 76.04 33.97 53.23
CA GLU A 251 76.57 34.36 51.89
C GLU A 251 76.55 33.37 50.72
#